data_AF-A0AAI9XBE1-F1
#
_entry.id   AF-A0AAI9XBE1-F1
#
_cell.length_a   1.000
_cell.length_b   1.000
_cell.length_c   1.000
_cell.angle_alpha   90.00
_cell.angle_beta   90.00
_cell.angle_gamma   90.00
#
_symmetry.space_group_name_H-M   'P 1'
#
loop_
_entity.id
_entity.type
_entity.pdbx_description
1 polymer ?
#
loop_
_entity_poly.entity_id
_entity_poly.type
_entity_poly.pdbx_seq_one_letter_code
_entity_poly.pdbx_strand_id
1 'polypeptide(L)'
;MSMVDNAIRIIREKEQNRIINFDHYSSSVWQSINTEYRSMRGAEQYDVSFETRFNGLSVLRKIGKTIALSSNDTLGHEVQRQFQWDASLVEGMLEILDSMTAEEILEIREDEASPESLWPKLQELEELANDYCIHPGLGAVLNRLDPGGHRDEEERDEEEHEEAYEDEENESEKNEDDVHQAQP
;
A
#
# COMPACT_ATOMS: atom_id res chain seq x y z
N MET A 1 9.81 -35.25 -26.41
CA MET A 1 10.44 -34.46 -25.33
C MET A 1 11.69 -33.84 -25.91
N SER A 2 11.78 -32.51 -25.96
CA SER A 2 12.83 -31.80 -26.70
C SER A 2 14.17 -31.90 -25.96
N MET A 3 15.27 -31.90 -26.72
CA MET A 3 16.63 -31.86 -26.16
C MET A 3 16.85 -30.60 -25.29
N VAL A 4 16.11 -29.53 -25.60
CA VAL A 4 16.07 -28.27 -24.85
C VAL A 4 15.39 -28.44 -23.50
N ASP A 5 14.27 -29.16 -23.44
CA ASP A 5 13.52 -29.41 -22.18
C ASP A 5 14.38 -30.18 -21.17
N ASN A 6 15.19 -31.12 -21.67
CA ASN A 6 16.10 -31.89 -20.82
C ASN A 6 17.26 -31.04 -20.30
N ALA A 7 17.81 -30.14 -21.12
CA ALA A 7 18.86 -29.22 -20.70
C ALA A 7 18.35 -28.23 -19.63
N ILE A 8 17.14 -27.69 -19.80
CA ILE A 8 16.50 -26.81 -18.81
C ILE A 8 16.29 -27.55 -17.49
N ARG A 9 15.82 -28.81 -17.53
CA ARG A 9 15.63 -29.63 -16.32
C ARG A 9 16.95 -29.85 -15.58
N ILE A 10 18.01 -30.20 -16.29
CA ILE A 10 19.35 -30.45 -15.71
C ILE A 10 19.90 -29.17 -15.06
N ILE A 11 19.75 -28.01 -15.69
CA ILE A 11 20.21 -26.73 -15.14
C ILE A 11 19.41 -26.36 -13.88
N ARG A 12 18.08 -26.56 -13.90
CA ARG A 12 17.21 -26.28 -12.74
C ARG A 12 17.53 -27.19 -11.55
N GLU A 13 17.74 -28.48 -11.77
CA GLU A 13 18.17 -29.41 -10.72
C GLU A 13 19.55 -29.05 -10.14
N LYS A 14 20.47 -28.55 -10.97
CA LYS A 14 21.81 -28.13 -10.53
C LYS A 14 21.75 -26.88 -9.65
N GLU A 15 20.91 -25.89 -10.00
CA GLU A 15 20.75 -24.69 -9.17
C GLU A 15 19.91 -24.93 -7.92
N GLN A 16 18.87 -25.78 -7.97
CA GLN A 16 18.10 -26.17 -6.76
C GLN A 16 18.92 -26.96 -5.74
N ASN A 17 19.98 -27.66 -6.18
CA ASN A 17 20.92 -28.36 -5.31
C ASN A 17 22.02 -27.45 -4.72
N ARG A 18 22.08 -26.18 -5.10
CA ARG A 18 22.90 -25.18 -4.39
C ARG A 18 22.08 -24.66 -3.21
N ILE A 19 21.83 -25.55 -2.24
CA ILE A 19 21.39 -25.13 -0.93
C ILE A 19 22.55 -24.31 -0.34
N ILE A 20 22.46 -22.98 -0.42
CA ILE A 20 23.37 -22.09 0.27
C ILE A 20 23.09 -22.33 1.75
N ASN A 21 24.03 -23.01 2.42
CA ASN A 21 23.94 -23.27 3.84
C ASN A 21 24.20 -21.96 4.58
N PHE A 22 23.12 -21.30 5.00
CA PHE A 22 23.16 -20.10 5.84
C PHE A 22 23.21 -20.44 7.34
N ASP A 23 23.31 -21.71 7.71
CA ASP A 23 23.15 -22.19 9.09
C ASP A 23 24.27 -21.68 10.00
N HIS A 24 25.47 -21.48 9.45
CA HIS A 24 26.55 -20.83 10.16
C HIS A 24 26.24 -19.34 10.44
N TYR A 25 25.67 -18.63 9.48
CA TYR A 25 25.32 -17.22 9.65
C TYR A 25 24.15 -17.06 10.62
N SER A 26 23.11 -17.90 10.49
CA SER A 26 21.97 -17.90 11.41
C SER A 26 22.39 -18.29 12.83
N SER A 27 23.27 -19.28 13.00
CA SER A 27 23.76 -19.69 14.31
C SER A 27 24.64 -18.63 14.95
N SER A 28 25.48 -17.93 14.18
CA SER A 28 26.31 -16.82 14.71
C SER A 28 25.46 -15.63 15.12
N VAL A 29 24.45 -15.27 14.31
CA VAL A 29 23.51 -14.19 14.62
C VAL A 29 22.69 -14.54 15.87
N TRP A 30 22.15 -15.77 15.92
CA TRP A 30 21.41 -16.26 17.08
C TRP A 30 22.28 -16.29 18.35
N GLN A 31 23.54 -16.72 18.24
CA GLN A 31 24.46 -16.78 19.36
C GLN A 31 24.87 -15.40 19.87
N SER A 32 25.14 -14.42 18.98
CA SER A 32 25.35 -13.03 19.39
C SER A 32 24.12 -12.50 20.13
N ILE A 33 22.92 -12.61 19.55
CA ILE A 33 21.66 -12.16 20.19
C ILE A 33 21.45 -12.81 21.56
N ASN A 34 21.66 -14.13 21.70
CA ASN A 34 21.39 -14.81 22.97
C ASN A 34 22.50 -14.74 24.03
N THR A 35 23.74 -14.46 23.63
CA THR A 35 24.91 -14.54 24.52
C THR A 35 25.51 -13.17 24.82
N GLU A 36 25.67 -12.30 23.81
CA GLU A 36 26.23 -10.96 23.96
C GLU A 36 25.15 -9.95 24.38
N TYR A 37 24.02 -9.92 23.67
CA TYR A 37 22.97 -8.93 23.92
C TYR A 37 22.30 -9.16 25.28
N ARG A 38 22.24 -10.39 25.79
CA ARG A 38 21.74 -10.72 27.14
C ARG A 38 22.56 -10.09 28.27
N SER A 39 23.82 -9.70 28.02
CA SER A 39 24.69 -9.02 28.99
C SER A 39 24.57 -7.49 28.98
N MET A 40 23.86 -6.92 28.00
CA MET A 40 23.66 -5.48 27.87
C MET A 40 22.59 -4.95 28.83
N ARG A 41 22.64 -3.65 29.13
CA ARG A 41 21.62 -2.98 29.96
C ARG A 41 20.30 -2.91 29.19
N GLY A 42 19.16 -2.98 29.88
CA GLY A 42 17.83 -3.11 29.26
C GLY A 42 17.50 -2.09 28.16
N ALA A 43 18.05 -0.87 28.23
CA ALA A 43 17.87 0.16 27.19
C ALA A 43 18.60 -0.17 25.87
N GLU A 44 19.79 -0.80 25.93
CA GLU A 44 20.55 -1.19 24.73
C GLU A 44 19.93 -2.42 24.05
N GLN A 45 19.33 -3.33 24.81
CA GLN A 45 18.54 -4.45 24.24
C GLN A 45 17.25 -3.96 23.58
N TYR A 46 16.59 -2.97 24.19
CA TYR A 46 15.38 -2.34 23.65
C TYR A 46 15.66 -1.74 22.26
N ASP A 47 16.70 -0.91 22.17
CA ASP A 47 17.06 -0.16 20.96
C ASP A 47 17.38 -1.09 19.78
N VAL A 48 18.18 -2.14 20.02
CA VAL A 48 18.53 -3.13 18.99
C VAL A 48 17.31 -3.94 18.54
N SER A 49 16.39 -4.23 19.46
CA SER A 49 15.18 -4.98 19.15
C SER A 49 14.23 -4.17 18.27
N PHE A 50 14.09 -2.87 18.55
CA PHE A 50 13.29 -1.96 17.74
C PHE A 50 13.89 -1.80 16.35
N GLU A 51 15.19 -1.50 16.26
CA GLU A 51 15.88 -1.33 14.99
C GLU A 51 15.73 -2.56 14.08
N THR A 52 15.82 -3.76 14.66
CA THR A 52 15.62 -5.01 13.92
C THR A 52 14.20 -5.13 13.35
N ARG A 53 13.17 -4.84 14.15
CA ARG A 53 11.77 -4.89 13.71
C ARG A 53 11.46 -3.81 12.67
N PHE A 54 11.94 -2.58 12.90
CA PHE A 54 11.81 -1.45 11.98
C PHE A 54 12.44 -1.75 10.61
N ASN A 55 13.66 -2.30 10.62
CA ASN A 55 14.35 -2.72 9.39
C ASN A 55 13.62 -3.85 8.68
N GLY A 56 13.10 -4.83 9.42
CA GLY A 56 12.27 -5.90 8.88
C GLY A 56 11.04 -5.35 8.15
N LEU A 57 10.29 -4.46 8.80
CA LEU A 57 9.11 -3.81 8.22
C LEU A 57 9.47 -2.99 6.97
N SER A 58 10.57 -2.23 7.03
CA SER A 58 11.10 -1.47 5.90
C SER A 58 11.45 -2.35 4.70
N VAL A 59 12.00 -3.55 4.94
CA VAL A 59 12.33 -4.52 3.89
C VAL A 59 11.06 -5.13 3.29
N LEU A 60 10.08 -5.55 4.12
CA LEU A 60 8.81 -6.05 3.62
C LEU A 60 8.10 -5.00 2.75
N ARG A 61 8.11 -3.73 3.17
CA ARG A 61 7.57 -2.62 2.37
C ARG A 61 8.25 -2.55 1.00
N LYS A 62 9.58 -2.65 0.95
CA LYS A 62 10.35 -2.60 -0.30
C LYS A 62 10.00 -3.77 -1.23
N ILE A 63 9.89 -4.98 -0.67
CA ILE A 63 9.48 -6.18 -1.42
C ILE A 63 8.07 -5.98 -2.00
N GLY A 64 7.13 -5.47 -1.19
CA GLY A 64 5.78 -5.14 -1.65
C GLY A 64 5.78 -4.19 -2.84
N LYS A 65 6.57 -3.12 -2.78
CA LYS A 65 6.73 -2.15 -3.88
C LYS A 65 7.36 -2.80 -5.12
N THR A 66 8.37 -3.65 -4.94
CA THR A 66 8.98 -4.40 -6.06
C THR A 66 7.96 -5.29 -6.76
N ILE A 67 7.10 -5.99 -6.01
CA ILE A 67 6.02 -6.80 -6.58
C ILE A 67 5.04 -5.90 -7.35
N ALA A 68 4.62 -4.79 -6.75
CA ALA A 68 3.69 -3.82 -7.39
C ALA A 68 4.22 -3.29 -8.72
N LEU A 69 5.51 -3.00 -8.82
CA LEU A 69 6.11 -2.42 -10.01
C LEU A 69 6.71 -3.46 -10.98
N SER A 70 6.48 -4.76 -10.75
CA SER A 70 7.12 -5.83 -11.52
C SER A 70 6.47 -6.16 -12.88
N SER A 71 5.40 -5.49 -13.30
CA SER A 71 4.59 -5.80 -14.51
C SER A 71 5.28 -5.68 -15.88
N ASN A 72 6.62 -5.62 -15.94
CA ASN A 72 7.38 -5.32 -17.15
C ASN A 72 7.67 -6.58 -17.99
N ASP A 73 7.45 -7.78 -17.44
CA ASP A 73 7.69 -9.05 -18.11
C ASP A 73 6.69 -10.15 -17.67
N THR A 74 6.75 -11.30 -18.34
CA THR A 74 5.88 -12.45 -18.03
C THR A 74 6.03 -12.93 -16.59
N LEU A 75 7.24 -12.84 -16.02
CA LEU A 75 7.50 -13.30 -14.66
C LEU A 75 6.84 -12.37 -13.64
N GLY A 76 6.98 -11.06 -13.79
CA GLY A 76 6.37 -10.11 -12.88
C GLY A 76 4.84 -10.10 -12.95
N HIS A 77 4.25 -10.32 -14.12
CA HIS A 77 2.81 -10.57 -14.22
C HIS A 77 2.37 -11.82 -13.44
N GLU A 78 3.15 -12.90 -13.50
CA GLU A 78 2.87 -14.12 -12.73
C GLU A 78 2.98 -13.86 -11.22
N VAL A 79 4.03 -13.14 -10.80
CA VAL A 79 4.24 -12.77 -9.40
C VAL A 79 3.11 -11.87 -8.90
N GLN A 80 2.77 -10.78 -9.61
CA GLN A 80 1.63 -9.93 -9.25
C GLN A 80 0.35 -10.73 -9.12
N ARG A 81 0.07 -11.64 -10.07
CA ARG A 81 -1.13 -12.48 -10.04
C ARG A 81 -1.17 -13.35 -8.78
N GLN A 82 -0.05 -13.93 -8.38
CA GLN A 82 0.02 -14.70 -7.12
C GLN A 82 -0.35 -13.84 -5.90
N PHE A 83 0.17 -12.60 -5.85
CA PHE A 83 -0.05 -11.68 -4.73
C PHE A 83 -1.42 -10.96 -4.74
N GLN A 84 -2.32 -11.27 -5.68
CA GLN A 84 -3.72 -10.80 -5.61
C GLN A 84 -4.51 -11.42 -4.47
N TRP A 85 -4.16 -12.66 -4.09
CA TRP A 85 -4.81 -13.40 -3.01
C TRP A 85 -3.84 -13.87 -1.92
N ASP A 86 -2.53 -13.78 -2.17
CA ASP A 86 -1.52 -14.11 -1.17
C ASP A 86 -1.37 -12.96 -0.17
N ALA A 87 -1.76 -13.21 1.07
CA ALA A 87 -1.69 -12.25 2.17
C ALA A 87 -0.38 -12.34 2.97
N SER A 88 0.54 -13.26 2.64
CA SER A 88 1.72 -13.55 3.48
C SER A 88 2.63 -12.34 3.72
N LEU A 89 2.73 -11.42 2.75
CA LEU A 89 3.46 -10.17 2.92
C LEU A 89 2.82 -9.29 4.00
N VAL A 90 1.50 -9.12 3.92
CA VAL A 90 0.71 -8.29 4.85
C VAL A 90 0.70 -8.92 6.24
N GLU A 91 0.50 -10.24 6.32
CA GLU A 91 0.58 -11.01 7.57
C GLU A 91 1.94 -10.82 8.25
N GLY A 92 3.04 -10.93 7.49
CA GLY A 92 4.37 -10.69 8.03
C GLY A 92 4.59 -9.26 8.53
N MET A 93 3.99 -8.26 7.87
CA MET A 93 4.03 -6.88 8.36
C MET A 93 3.27 -6.73 9.68
N LEU A 94 2.08 -7.31 9.78
CA LEU A 94 1.25 -7.29 11.00
C LEU A 94 1.93 -8.02 12.17
N GLU A 95 2.54 -9.18 11.92
CA GLU A 95 3.29 -9.92 12.95
C GLU A 95 4.45 -9.07 13.53
N ILE A 96 5.16 -8.32 12.68
CA ILE A 96 6.20 -7.41 13.14
C ILE A 96 5.59 -6.30 14.00
N LEU A 97 4.52 -5.65 13.53
CA LEU A 97 3.86 -4.57 14.26
C LEU A 97 3.25 -5.04 15.59
N ASP A 98 2.71 -6.25 15.66
CA ASP A 98 2.16 -6.83 16.89
C ASP A 98 3.24 -7.19 17.91
N SER A 99 4.49 -7.35 17.46
CA SER A 99 5.64 -7.51 18.34
C SER A 99 6.27 -6.19 18.80
N MET A 100 5.84 -5.05 18.24
CA MET A 100 6.30 -3.71 18.64
C MET A 100 5.47 -3.14 19.79
N THR A 101 6.08 -2.28 20.61
CA THR A 101 5.35 -1.53 21.65
C THR A 101 4.54 -0.38 21.04
N ALA A 102 3.63 0.21 21.82
CA ALA A 102 2.87 1.36 21.35
C ALA A 102 3.75 2.58 21.06
N GLU A 103 4.82 2.76 21.85
CA GLU A 103 5.80 3.84 21.66
C GLU A 103 6.57 3.68 20.34
N GLU A 104 6.99 2.47 20.02
CA GLU A 104 7.68 2.15 18.75
C GLU A 104 6.78 2.37 17.53
N ILE A 105 5.49 1.99 17.67
CA ILE A 105 4.47 2.24 16.64
C ILE A 105 4.26 3.74 16.44
N LEU A 106 4.19 4.51 17.52
CA LEU A 106 4.08 5.97 17.46
C LEU A 106 5.31 6.60 16.83
N GLU A 107 6.51 6.12 17.15
CA GLU A 107 7.77 6.61 16.56
C GLU A 107 7.77 6.44 15.03
N ILE A 108 7.29 5.30 14.52
CA ILE A 108 7.13 5.09 13.07
C ILE A 108 6.09 6.04 12.48
N ARG A 109 4.95 6.23 13.16
CA ARG A 109 3.82 7.00 12.65
C ARG A 109 4.10 8.51 12.64
N GLU A 110 4.77 9.03 13.66
CA GLU A 110 5.10 10.45 13.82
C GLU A 110 6.33 10.86 13.01
N ASP A 111 7.13 9.90 12.52
CA ASP A 111 8.24 10.16 11.61
C ASP A 111 7.73 10.54 10.20
N GLU A 112 7.38 11.82 10.06
CA GLU A 112 7.14 12.51 8.79
C GLU A 112 8.31 13.44 8.44
N ALA A 113 9.50 13.21 9.01
CA ALA A 113 10.66 14.07 8.81
C ALA A 113 11.09 14.15 7.32
N SER A 114 10.74 13.15 6.52
CA SER A 114 11.04 13.07 5.10
C SER A 114 9.99 12.24 4.35
N PRO A 115 9.75 12.48 3.05
CA PRO A 115 9.02 11.54 2.20
C PRO A 115 9.70 10.16 2.10
N GLU A 116 10.98 10.09 2.47
CA GLU A 116 11.72 8.83 2.54
C GLU A 116 11.52 8.05 3.85
N SER A 117 10.84 8.65 4.85
CA SER A 117 10.47 7.99 6.10
C SER A 117 9.50 6.83 5.84
N LEU A 118 9.41 5.91 6.82
CA LEU A 118 8.70 4.65 6.62
C LEU A 118 7.19 4.85 6.47
N TRP A 119 6.59 5.77 7.23
CA TRP A 119 5.16 6.02 7.20
C TRP A 119 4.63 6.48 5.82
N PRO A 120 5.14 7.57 5.20
CA PRO A 120 4.73 7.98 3.85
C PRO A 120 4.91 6.88 2.81
N LYS A 121 5.95 6.06 2.98
CA LYS A 121 6.25 4.93 2.11
C LYS A 121 5.27 3.78 2.25
N LEU A 122 4.70 3.55 3.43
CA LEU A 122 3.65 2.56 3.62
C LEU A 122 2.34 3.03 2.99
N GLN A 123 2.02 4.33 3.08
CA GLN A 123 0.89 4.93 2.36
C GLN A 123 1.05 4.80 0.83
N GLU A 124 2.22 5.15 0.28
CA GLU A 124 2.52 4.95 -1.15
C GLU A 124 2.35 3.48 -1.57
N LEU A 125 2.71 2.53 -0.69
CA LEU A 125 2.54 1.11 -0.99
C LEU A 125 1.05 0.70 -1.01
N GLU A 126 0.21 1.30 -0.15
CA GLU A 126 -1.23 1.06 -0.16
C GLU A 126 -1.88 1.56 -1.46
N GLU A 127 -1.53 2.77 -1.91
CA GLU A 127 -1.99 3.30 -3.19
C GLU A 127 -1.63 2.35 -4.34
N LEU A 128 -0.37 1.91 -4.40
CA LEU A 128 0.07 0.92 -5.39
C LEU A 128 -0.67 -0.41 -5.24
N ALA A 129 -0.88 -0.90 -4.02
CA ALA A 129 -1.61 -2.15 -3.78
C ALA A 129 -3.04 -2.08 -4.32
N ASN A 130 -3.71 -0.92 -4.15
CA ASN A 130 -5.05 -0.66 -4.68
C ASN A 130 -5.03 -0.59 -6.22
N ASP A 131 -4.10 0.17 -6.81
CA ASP A 131 -3.96 0.32 -8.26
C ASP A 131 -3.76 -1.02 -8.98
N TYR A 132 -2.91 -1.89 -8.42
CA TYR A 132 -2.58 -3.18 -9.00
C TYR A 132 -3.43 -4.34 -8.45
N CYS A 133 -4.35 -4.08 -7.52
CA CYS A 133 -5.19 -5.07 -6.85
C CYS A 133 -4.38 -6.24 -6.23
N ILE A 134 -3.30 -5.92 -5.52
CA ILE A 134 -2.39 -6.88 -4.86
C ILE A 134 -2.26 -6.58 -3.37
N HIS A 135 -1.66 -7.48 -2.60
CA HIS A 135 -1.44 -7.34 -1.15
C HIS A 135 -2.75 -7.10 -0.37
N PRO A 136 -3.71 -8.04 -0.45
CA PRO A 136 -5.01 -7.88 0.20
C PRO A 136 -4.84 -7.64 1.70
N GLY A 137 -5.55 -6.65 2.22
CA GLY A 137 -5.52 -6.31 3.64
C GLY A 137 -4.40 -5.37 4.06
N LEU A 138 -3.64 -4.78 3.13
CA LEU A 138 -2.58 -3.82 3.47
C LEU A 138 -3.09 -2.61 4.28
N GLY A 139 -4.33 -2.17 4.08
CA GLY A 139 -4.95 -1.14 4.92
C GLY A 139 -5.04 -1.50 6.42
N ALA A 140 -5.03 -2.79 6.78
CA ALA A 140 -4.94 -3.21 8.18
C ALA A 140 -3.58 -2.86 8.79
N VAL A 141 -2.51 -2.85 8.00
CA VAL A 141 -1.15 -2.44 8.43
C VAL A 141 -1.14 -0.95 8.76
N LEU A 142 -1.75 -0.12 7.90
CA LEU A 142 -1.88 1.32 8.17
C LEU A 142 -2.75 1.59 9.39
N ASN A 143 -3.91 0.92 9.49
CA ASN A 143 -4.78 1.03 10.67
C ASN A 143 -4.10 0.56 11.96
N ARG A 144 -3.13 -0.36 11.89
CA ARG A 144 -2.37 -0.80 13.05
C ARG A 144 -1.38 0.24 13.55
N LEU A 145 -0.87 1.08 12.64
CA LEU A 145 0.02 2.21 12.91
C LEU A 145 -0.75 3.48 13.29
N ASP A 146 -1.92 3.68 12.67
CA ASP A 146 -2.81 4.83 12.90
C ASP A 146 -4.27 4.39 13.00
N PRO A 147 -4.70 3.84 14.15
CA PRO A 147 -6.07 3.38 14.34
C PRO A 147 -7.11 4.52 14.35
N GLY A 148 -6.66 5.78 14.33
CA GLY A 148 -7.52 6.97 14.25
C GLY A 148 -7.58 7.62 12.85
N GLY A 149 -6.81 7.13 11.88
CA GLY A 149 -6.62 7.75 10.57
C GLY A 149 -7.78 7.60 9.59
N HIS A 150 -8.81 6.80 9.88
CA HIS A 150 -10.05 6.78 9.11
C HIS A 150 -11.07 7.77 9.69
N ARG A 151 -10.94 9.04 9.30
CA ARG A 151 -12.04 10.01 9.42
C ARG A 151 -12.12 10.93 8.19
N ASP A 152 -12.00 10.35 7.01
CA ASP A 152 -12.51 10.96 5.80
C ASP A 152 -13.80 10.23 5.45
N GLU A 153 -14.89 10.67 6.07
CA GLU A 153 -16.22 10.48 5.49
C GLU A 153 -16.12 11.12 4.10
N GLU A 154 -16.21 10.31 3.05
CA GLU A 154 -16.53 10.82 1.72
C GLU A 154 -17.83 11.62 1.87
N GLU A 155 -17.72 12.95 2.01
CA GLU A 155 -18.82 13.88 1.72
C GLU A 155 -19.09 13.69 0.22
N ARG A 156 -19.95 12.73 -0.05
CA ARG A 156 -20.63 12.56 -1.31
C ARG A 156 -21.50 13.79 -1.44
N ASP A 157 -20.96 14.84 -2.06
CA ASP A 157 -21.75 15.95 -2.57
C ASP A 157 -22.76 15.35 -3.56
N GLU A 158 -23.92 14.96 -3.05
CA GLU A 158 -25.13 14.78 -3.84
C GLU A 158 -25.51 16.19 -4.30
N GLU A 159 -24.88 16.65 -5.39
CA GLU A 159 -25.40 17.78 -6.15
C GLU A 159 -26.80 17.39 -6.66
N GLU A 160 -27.82 17.72 -5.87
CA GLU A 160 -29.22 17.77 -6.30
C GLU A 160 -29.31 18.74 -7.48
N HIS A 161 -29.27 18.18 -8.68
CA HIS A 161 -29.62 18.89 -9.90
C HIS A 161 -31.15 19.12 -9.89
N GLU A 162 -31.60 20.20 -9.24
CA GLU A 162 -32.94 20.76 -9.46
C GLU A 162 -33.01 21.33 -10.88
N GLU A 163 -33.63 20.61 -11.81
CA GLU A 163 -34.04 21.19 -13.09
C GLU A 163 -35.23 22.13 -12.87
N ALA A 164 -34.94 23.41 -12.68
CA ALA A 164 -35.92 24.48 -12.72
C ALA A 164 -36.31 24.77 -14.18
N TYR A 165 -37.53 24.38 -14.55
CA TYR A 165 -38.18 24.83 -15.78
C TYR A 165 -38.48 26.32 -15.65
N GLU A 166 -37.72 27.19 -16.33
CA GLU A 166 -38.09 28.60 -16.49
C GLU A 166 -39.11 28.74 -17.64
N ASP A 167 -40.36 28.87 -17.22
CA ASP A 167 -41.52 29.28 -18.01
C ASP A 167 -41.51 30.82 -18.15
N GLU A 168 -41.00 31.34 -19.27
CA GLU A 168 -41.14 32.77 -19.60
C GLU A 168 -42.44 33.01 -20.39
N GLU A 169 -43.56 33.05 -19.67
CA GLU A 169 -44.69 33.91 -20.03
C GLU A 169 -44.73 35.11 -19.09
N ASN A 170 -44.46 36.31 -19.59
CA ASN A 170 -45.21 37.47 -19.12
C ASN A 170 -45.40 38.57 -20.17
N GLU A 171 -46.68 38.86 -20.33
CA GLU A 171 -47.37 39.85 -21.15
C GLU A 171 -46.98 41.28 -20.75
N SER A 172 -47.12 42.29 -21.61
CA SER A 172 -48.30 43.17 -21.69
C SER A 172 -47.77 44.60 -21.95
N GLU A 173 -48.44 45.59 -22.54
CA GLU A 173 -49.62 45.75 -23.38
C GLU A 173 -49.75 47.29 -23.60
N LYS A 174 -50.46 47.73 -24.66
CA LYS A 174 -51.12 49.05 -24.87
C LYS A 174 -50.34 50.14 -25.63
N ASN A 175 -50.73 50.39 -26.90
CA ASN A 175 -51.74 51.36 -27.41
C ASN A 175 -51.02 52.69 -27.78
N GLU A 176 -51.28 53.46 -28.84
CA GLU A 176 -52.45 53.85 -29.63
C GLU A 176 -51.94 54.09 -31.08
N ASP A 177 -52.68 53.90 -32.18
CA ASP A 177 -53.58 54.92 -32.71
C ASP A 177 -54.49 54.37 -33.82
N ASP A 178 -55.73 54.83 -33.74
CA ASP A 178 -56.86 54.68 -34.64
C ASP A 178 -56.72 55.59 -35.87
N VAL A 179 -56.76 55.04 -37.10
CA VAL A 179 -57.39 55.71 -38.25
C VAL A 179 -58.11 54.69 -39.12
N HIS A 180 -59.43 54.76 -39.03
CA HIS A 180 -60.40 54.26 -39.99
C HIS A 180 -60.29 54.91 -41.40
N GLN A 181 -60.67 54.10 -42.41
CA GLN A 181 -61.47 54.42 -43.60
C GLN A 181 -60.83 54.84 -44.95
N ALA A 182 -61.14 53.98 -45.94
CA ALA A 182 -61.84 54.24 -47.20
C ALA A 182 -61.10 54.76 -48.47
N GLN A 183 -61.30 53.93 -49.51
CA GLN A 183 -61.21 54.07 -50.97
C GLN A 183 -61.79 55.38 -51.59
N PRO A 184 -61.55 55.70 -52.88
CA PRO A 184 -61.51 54.82 -54.08
C PRO A 184 -60.13 54.50 -54.66
#